data_AF-A0A1C3WIR3-F1
#
_entry.id   AF-A0A1C3WIR3-F1
#
_cell.length_a   1.000
_cell.length_b   1.000
_cell.length_c   1.000
_cell.angle_alpha   90.00
_cell.angle_beta   90.00
_cell.angle_gamma   90.00
#
_symmetry.space_group_name_H-M   'P 1'
#
loop_
_entity.id
_entity.type
_entity.pdbx_description
1 polymer ?
#
loop_
_entity_poly.entity_id
_entity_poly.type
_entity_poly.pdbx_seq_one_letter_code
_entity_poly.pdbx_strand_id
1 'polypeptide(L)'
;MRATPYLTNAMPAYRQPLDARDAETLGLAAADRVAQVLALRENNDATPLHALPGLAEELGLGSLHVKDEGFRLGLGSFKALGGAYALMILVQEEAERRLKRKVTIDELMSEEVRAIAATMTFACATDGNHGRSVAQGAALMGARAVIFVHSGVSDARVQAIARFGAEMVRIDGNYDFSVAEAARVATEQGWTILSDTSWPGYEYVPGLVTQGYTAMVREICAALPQPPTHVFLQAGVGGFAAAVAGHTAIALGDKRPHVTVVEPARAACLYESVKAGHTVKVEETEPTVMAMLECYEPSIVAFRILERVADGFMTVDEDSAPEVMRLLALPVAGDPPVVAGESGGAGLAGVLTVLRDQELAAKIGLNSQARVLVVNTEGATDPALYESIVGHSAEAVLKGAPYDDRN
;
A
#
# COMPACT_ATOMS: atom_id res chain seq x y z
N MET A 1 -16.11 -21.48 -19.38
CA MET A 1 -15.50 -20.31 -18.71
C MET A 1 -15.50 -20.58 -17.22
N ARG A 2 -14.37 -20.44 -16.54
CA ARG A 2 -14.37 -20.41 -15.07
C ARG A 2 -15.07 -19.12 -14.64
N ALA A 3 -15.91 -19.18 -13.61
CA ALA A 3 -16.55 -17.99 -13.07
C ALA A 3 -15.48 -17.04 -12.52
N THR A 4 -15.62 -15.74 -12.78
CA THR A 4 -14.73 -14.72 -12.23
C THR A 4 -14.80 -14.75 -10.71
N PRO A 5 -13.67 -14.88 -9.98
CA PRO A 5 -13.68 -15.00 -8.53
C PRO A 5 -13.95 -13.63 -7.87
N TYR A 6 -15.21 -13.18 -7.92
CA TYR A 6 -15.67 -11.90 -7.37
C TYR A 6 -16.80 -12.12 -6.36
N LEU A 7 -16.67 -11.53 -5.18
CA LEU A 7 -17.68 -11.50 -4.12
C LEU A 7 -18.22 -10.07 -3.99
N THR A 8 -19.53 -9.92 -4.10
CA THR A 8 -20.20 -8.69 -3.64
C THR A 8 -20.18 -8.69 -2.12
N ASN A 9 -19.82 -7.56 -1.50
CA ASN A 9 -19.80 -7.46 -0.05
C ASN A 9 -21.22 -7.63 0.52
N ALA A 10 -21.41 -8.70 1.29
CA ALA A 10 -22.66 -9.03 1.98
C ALA A 10 -22.49 -9.08 3.51
N MET A 11 -21.38 -8.54 4.03
CA MET A 11 -21.10 -8.49 5.46
C MET A 11 -22.18 -7.67 6.19
N PRO A 12 -22.59 -8.04 7.41
CA PRO A 12 -23.58 -7.27 8.17
C PRO A 12 -23.19 -5.81 8.41
N ALA A 13 -21.88 -5.52 8.48
CA ALA A 13 -21.34 -4.18 8.67
C ALA A 13 -21.26 -3.35 7.38
N TYR A 14 -21.54 -3.93 6.21
CA TYR A 14 -21.45 -3.22 4.94
C TYR A 14 -22.37 -1.99 4.92
N ARG A 15 -21.81 -0.85 4.50
CA ARG A 15 -22.44 0.49 4.52
C ARG A 15 -22.85 1.02 5.89
N GLN A 16 -22.44 0.37 6.98
CA GLN A 16 -22.51 0.98 8.30
C GLN A 16 -21.40 2.03 8.47
N PRO A 17 -21.57 3.02 9.36
CA PRO A 17 -20.51 3.95 9.70
C PRO A 17 -19.23 3.20 10.13
N LEU A 18 -18.08 3.78 9.78
CA LEU A 18 -16.79 3.33 10.30
C LEU A 18 -16.81 3.34 11.84
N ASP A 19 -16.06 2.43 12.44
CA ASP A 19 -15.78 2.48 13.88
C ASP A 19 -15.20 3.88 14.20
N ALA A 20 -15.60 4.46 15.33
CA ALA A 20 -15.24 5.84 15.67
C ALA A 20 -13.72 6.07 15.64
N ARG A 21 -12.93 5.08 16.05
CA ARG A 21 -11.47 5.15 16.03
C ARG A 21 -10.91 5.21 14.61
N ASP A 22 -11.52 4.46 13.69
CA ASP A 22 -11.09 4.41 12.29
C ASP A 22 -11.53 5.68 11.56
N ALA A 23 -12.73 6.19 11.89
CA ALA A 23 -13.24 7.47 11.37
C ALA A 23 -12.36 8.65 11.81
N GLU A 24 -11.87 8.65 13.05
CA GLU A 24 -10.91 9.64 13.54
C GLU A 24 -9.56 9.49 12.83
N THR A 25 -9.03 8.27 12.77
CA THR A 25 -7.73 7.93 12.16
C THR A 25 -7.68 8.31 10.67
N LEU A 26 -8.77 8.07 9.94
CA LEU A 26 -8.89 8.37 8.51
C LEU A 26 -9.61 9.68 8.23
N GLY A 27 -9.92 10.48 9.25
CA GLY A 27 -10.64 11.73 9.11
C GLY A 27 -9.86 12.83 8.38
N LEU A 28 -10.55 13.90 8.00
CA LEU A 28 -9.93 15.04 7.29
C LEU A 28 -8.83 15.72 8.14
N ALA A 29 -9.11 15.97 9.42
CA ALA A 29 -8.14 16.58 10.35
C ALA A 29 -6.91 15.69 10.58
N ALA A 30 -7.12 14.38 10.67
CA ALA A 30 -6.04 13.39 10.72
C ALA A 30 -5.16 13.47 9.46
N ALA A 31 -5.78 13.51 8.28
CA ALA A 31 -5.06 13.63 7.02
C ALA A 31 -4.37 15.00 6.86
N ASP A 32 -4.90 16.08 7.45
CA ASP A 32 -4.23 17.39 7.50
C ASP A 32 -2.94 17.29 8.33
N ARG A 33 -3.00 16.63 9.49
CA ARG A 33 -1.82 16.38 10.32
C ARG A 33 -0.78 15.55 9.57
N VAL A 34 -1.20 14.52 8.82
CA VAL A 34 -0.30 13.74 7.98
C VAL A 34 0.44 14.63 6.97
N ALA A 35 -0.28 15.48 6.26
CA ALA A 35 0.33 16.40 5.29
C ALA A 35 1.35 17.34 5.96
N GLN A 36 1.03 17.88 7.14
CA GLN A 36 1.93 18.74 7.90
C GLN A 36 3.21 18.02 8.35
N VAL A 37 3.10 16.79 8.85
CA VAL A 37 4.26 16.00 9.29
C VAL A 37 5.12 15.58 8.10
N LEU A 38 4.51 15.15 7.00
CA LEU A 38 5.24 14.74 5.80
C LEU A 38 5.95 15.92 5.12
N ALA A 39 5.44 17.15 5.25
CA ALA A 39 6.09 18.35 4.75
C ALA A 39 7.46 18.65 5.40
N LEU A 40 7.78 18.02 6.53
CA LEU A 40 9.11 18.09 7.15
C LEU A 40 10.18 17.26 6.43
N ARG A 41 9.78 16.49 5.42
CA ARG A 41 10.64 15.55 4.69
C ARG A 41 11.01 16.13 3.32
N GLU A 42 12.24 15.87 2.90
CA GLU A 42 12.67 16.13 1.54
C GLU A 42 11.94 15.20 0.54
N ASN A 43 11.77 15.67 -0.70
CA ASN A 43 11.13 14.92 -1.80
C ASN A 43 9.66 14.51 -1.52
N ASN A 44 8.92 15.32 -0.74
CA ASN A 44 7.51 15.07 -0.43
C ASN A 44 6.53 15.64 -1.48
N ASP A 45 6.98 15.86 -2.71
CA ASP A 45 6.09 16.31 -3.78
C ASP A 45 5.01 15.26 -4.07
N ALA A 46 3.85 15.74 -4.53
CA ALA A 46 2.78 14.86 -4.95
C ALA A 46 3.26 13.98 -6.11
N THR A 47 3.04 12.67 -5.99
CA THR A 47 3.43 11.73 -7.05
C THR A 47 2.55 11.89 -8.30
N PRO A 48 3.03 11.50 -9.49
CA PRO A 48 2.26 11.61 -10.71
C PRO A 48 0.90 10.89 -10.62
N LEU A 49 -0.12 11.50 -11.22
CA LEU A 49 -1.39 10.85 -11.52
C LEU A 49 -1.53 10.78 -13.04
N HIS A 50 -1.18 9.63 -13.62
CA HIS A 50 -1.17 9.44 -15.07
C HIS A 50 -2.59 9.20 -15.57
N ALA A 51 -3.02 9.98 -16.56
CA ALA A 51 -4.20 9.64 -17.35
C ALA A 51 -3.77 8.65 -18.46
N LEU A 52 -4.53 7.58 -18.63
CA LEU A 52 -4.32 6.55 -19.66
C LEU A 52 -5.48 6.57 -20.67
N PRO A 53 -5.61 7.62 -21.51
CA PRO A 53 -6.72 7.74 -22.46
C PRO A 53 -6.76 6.63 -23.52
N GLY A 54 -5.61 6.17 -24.01
CA GLY A 54 -5.53 5.11 -25.02
C GLY A 54 -6.03 3.79 -24.47
N LEU A 55 -5.55 3.38 -23.30
CA LEU A 55 -6.01 2.16 -22.65
C LEU A 55 -7.48 2.27 -22.20
N ALA A 56 -7.93 3.45 -21.76
CA ALA A 56 -9.34 3.67 -21.44
C ALA A 56 -10.24 3.45 -22.67
N GLU A 57 -9.83 3.92 -23.86
CA GLU A 57 -10.56 3.71 -25.12
C GLU A 57 -10.62 2.23 -25.49
N GLU A 58 -9.49 1.52 -25.46
CA GLU A 58 -9.45 0.07 -25.76
C GLU A 58 -10.32 -0.76 -24.81
N LEU A 59 -10.38 -0.37 -23.54
CA LEU A 59 -11.18 -1.02 -22.51
C LEU A 59 -12.64 -0.57 -22.48
N GLY A 60 -13.03 0.41 -23.30
CA GLY A 60 -14.39 0.95 -23.33
C GLY A 60 -14.78 1.65 -22.02
N LEU A 61 -13.84 2.32 -21.36
CA LEU A 61 -14.01 3.09 -20.13
C LEU A 61 -14.12 4.60 -20.43
N GLY A 62 -14.74 5.36 -19.53
CA GLY A 62 -14.80 6.82 -19.66
C GLY A 62 -13.48 7.51 -19.33
N SER A 63 -12.74 7.00 -18.35
CA SER A 63 -11.33 7.36 -18.10
C SER A 63 -10.65 6.33 -17.22
N LEU A 64 -9.34 6.20 -17.35
CA LEU A 64 -8.48 5.40 -16.48
C LEU A 64 -7.34 6.28 -15.98
N HIS A 65 -7.16 6.32 -14.66
CA HIS A 65 -6.05 7.03 -14.02
C HIS A 65 -5.23 6.08 -13.15
N VAL A 66 -3.91 6.24 -13.19
CA VAL A 66 -2.96 5.51 -12.35
C VAL A 66 -2.25 6.48 -11.43
N LYS A 67 -2.46 6.36 -10.12
CA LYS A 67 -1.63 7.08 -9.14
C LYS A 67 -0.30 6.34 -8.99
N ASP A 68 0.80 7.00 -9.33
CA ASP A 68 2.10 6.34 -9.46
C ASP A 68 3.02 6.56 -8.26
N GLU A 69 2.93 5.65 -7.28
CA GLU A 69 3.71 5.71 -6.05
C GLU A 69 5.15 5.20 -6.21
N GLY A 70 5.57 4.80 -7.42
CA GLY A 70 6.95 4.46 -7.73
C GLY A 70 7.93 5.62 -7.51
N PHE A 71 7.44 6.86 -7.47
CA PHE A 71 8.26 8.06 -7.25
C PHE A 71 8.34 8.50 -5.78
N ARG A 72 7.51 7.90 -4.91
CA ARG A 72 7.23 8.45 -3.58
C ARG A 72 8.50 8.62 -2.75
N LEU A 73 8.84 9.87 -2.40
CA LEU A 73 9.95 10.22 -1.49
C LEU A 73 11.31 9.66 -1.92
N GLY A 74 11.48 9.31 -3.20
CA GLY A 74 12.68 8.60 -3.69
C GLY A 74 12.84 7.18 -3.13
N LEU A 75 11.78 6.60 -2.55
CA LEU A 75 11.79 5.28 -1.93
C LEU A 75 11.18 4.17 -2.79
N GLY A 76 10.54 4.50 -3.90
CA GLY A 76 10.05 3.48 -4.85
C GLY A 76 8.69 2.89 -4.53
N SER A 77 8.02 3.31 -3.45
CA SER A 77 6.73 2.77 -3.02
C SER A 77 5.98 3.69 -2.06
N PHE A 78 4.65 3.58 -2.07
CA PHE A 78 3.72 4.31 -1.18
C PHE A 78 4.00 4.08 0.31
N LYS A 79 4.61 2.94 0.70
CA LYS A 79 4.87 2.60 2.12
C LYS A 79 5.72 3.64 2.84
N ALA A 80 6.49 4.42 2.07
CA ALA A 80 7.22 5.60 2.52
C ALA A 80 6.37 6.63 3.28
N LEU A 81 5.06 6.67 3.04
CA LEU A 81 4.12 7.58 3.72
C LEU A 81 3.78 7.12 5.14
N GLY A 82 3.55 5.81 5.35
CA GLY A 82 2.99 5.27 6.59
C GLY A 82 4.02 5.02 7.69
N GLY A 83 5.02 4.17 7.42
CA GLY A 83 5.99 3.74 8.42
C GLY A 83 6.78 4.90 9.04
N ALA A 84 7.32 5.78 8.20
CA ALA A 84 8.01 6.99 8.65
C ALA A 84 7.09 7.95 9.41
N TYR A 85 5.84 8.17 8.95
CA TYR A 85 4.88 9.00 9.66
C TYR A 85 4.58 8.45 11.06
N ALA A 86 4.26 7.16 11.18
CA ALA A 86 3.99 6.52 12.46
C ALA A 86 5.19 6.65 13.41
N LEU A 87 6.42 6.46 12.91
CA LEU A 87 7.64 6.65 13.69
C LEU A 87 7.75 8.08 14.22
N MET A 88 7.54 9.07 13.36
CA MET A 88 7.60 10.50 13.73
C MET A 88 6.56 10.85 14.81
N ILE A 89 5.34 10.31 14.71
CA ILE A 89 4.30 10.49 15.74
C ILE A 89 4.70 9.83 17.06
N LEU A 90 5.24 8.61 17.03
CA LEU A 90 5.68 7.91 18.25
C LEU A 90 6.84 8.63 18.94
N VAL A 91 7.77 9.20 18.17
CA VAL A 91 8.83 10.06 18.71
C VAL A 91 8.25 11.33 19.34
N GLN A 92 7.27 11.98 18.67
CA GLN A 92 6.58 13.15 19.21
C GLN A 92 5.95 12.83 20.58
N GLU A 93 5.21 11.72 20.68
CA GLU A 93 4.56 11.29 21.93
C GLU A 93 5.55 11.01 23.05
N GLU A 94 6.66 10.34 22.74
CA GLU A 94 7.71 10.08 23.73
C GLU A 94 8.40 11.38 24.18
N ALA A 95 8.58 12.33 23.26
CA ALA A 95 9.09 13.65 23.59
C ALA A 95 8.12 14.42 24.49
N GLU A 96 6.83 14.44 24.19
CA GLU A 96 5.81 15.08 25.04
C GLU A 96 5.80 14.49 26.45
N ARG A 97 5.94 13.17 26.56
CA ARG A 97 5.98 12.46 27.84
C ARG A 97 7.21 12.84 28.67
N ARG A 98 8.40 12.87 28.08
CA ARG A 98 9.65 13.19 28.80
C ARG A 98 9.77 14.68 29.14
N LEU A 99 9.36 15.54 28.22
CA LEU A 99 9.41 17.00 28.38
C LEU A 99 8.24 17.55 29.20
N LYS A 100 7.18 16.75 29.40
CA LYS A 100 5.97 17.11 30.16
C LYS A 100 5.26 18.35 29.60
N ARG A 101 5.31 18.52 28.28
CA ARG A 101 4.66 19.60 27.53
C ARG A 101 4.25 19.08 26.15
N LYS A 102 3.36 19.81 25.48
CA LYS A 102 3.09 19.56 24.07
C LYS A 102 4.30 19.91 23.21
N VAL A 103 4.54 19.08 22.19
CA VAL A 103 5.58 19.25 21.18
C VAL A 103 4.85 19.52 19.88
N THR A 104 5.04 20.70 19.30
CA THR A 104 4.41 21.07 18.04
C THR A 104 5.10 20.39 16.85
N ILE A 105 4.46 20.38 15.68
CA ILE A 105 5.04 19.76 14.46
C ILE A 105 6.37 20.45 14.08
N ASP A 106 6.46 21.77 14.22
CA ASP A 106 7.68 22.52 13.90
C ASP A 106 8.85 22.19 14.84
N GLU A 107 8.57 21.70 16.04
CA GLU A 107 9.59 21.26 17.02
C GLU A 107 10.05 19.82 16.79
N LEU A 108 9.37 19.05 15.93
CA LEU A 108 9.62 17.61 15.75
C LEU A 108 11.05 17.32 15.28
N MET A 109 11.64 18.25 14.53
CA MET A 109 13.00 18.14 14.01
C MET A 109 14.06 18.80 14.88
N SER A 110 13.69 19.35 16.05
CA SER A 110 14.59 20.04 16.98
C SER A 110 15.63 19.10 17.61
N GLU A 111 16.74 19.67 18.07
CA GLU A 111 17.80 18.91 18.76
C GLU A 111 17.28 18.20 20.03
N GLU A 112 16.36 18.83 20.77
CA GLU A 112 15.76 18.26 21.98
C GLU A 112 14.95 16.99 21.66
N VAL A 113 14.12 17.02 20.61
CA VAL A 113 13.34 15.85 20.17
C VAL A 113 14.24 14.77 19.58
N ARG A 114 15.26 15.16 18.78
CA ARG A 114 16.24 14.22 18.23
C ARG A 114 17.06 13.51 19.30
N ALA A 115 17.43 14.20 20.38
CA ALA A 115 18.12 13.59 21.51
C ALA A 115 17.26 12.53 22.21
N ILE A 116 15.94 12.73 22.27
CA ILE A 116 15.00 11.74 22.79
C ILE A 116 14.87 10.56 21.80
N ALA A 117 14.69 10.85 20.51
CA ALA A 117 14.59 9.86 19.45
C ALA A 117 15.82 8.93 19.41
N ALA A 118 17.02 9.46 19.65
CA ALA A 118 18.27 8.70 19.73
C ALA A 118 18.30 7.65 20.84
N THR A 119 17.41 7.74 21.83
CA THR A 119 17.23 6.70 22.87
C THR A 119 16.20 5.64 22.50
N MET A 120 15.50 5.80 21.39
CA MET A 120 14.45 4.89 20.93
C MET A 120 15.00 3.90 19.90
N THR A 121 14.51 2.68 19.95
CA THR A 121 14.77 1.64 18.95
C THR A 121 13.44 1.15 18.40
N PHE A 122 13.29 1.19 17.09
CA PHE A 122 12.13 0.70 16.36
C PHE A 122 12.42 -0.65 15.72
N ALA A 123 11.47 -1.58 15.81
CA ALA A 123 11.60 -2.90 15.23
C ALA A 123 10.42 -3.24 14.34
N CYS A 124 10.67 -3.83 13.17
CA CYS A 124 9.62 -4.37 12.32
C CYS A 124 10.11 -5.56 11.48
N ALA A 125 9.17 -6.38 11.02
CA ALA A 125 9.41 -7.35 9.97
C ALA A 125 9.02 -6.78 8.61
N THR A 126 9.69 -7.19 7.53
CA THR A 126 9.34 -6.75 6.18
C THR A 126 9.87 -7.69 5.09
N ASP A 127 9.20 -7.65 3.93
CA ASP A 127 9.74 -8.16 2.66
C ASP A 127 10.41 -7.06 1.80
N GLY A 128 10.36 -5.80 2.24
CA GLY A 128 11.07 -4.70 1.58
C GLY A 128 10.54 -3.31 1.94
N ASN A 129 9.42 -2.92 1.33
CA ASN A 129 8.96 -1.54 1.30
C ASN A 129 8.64 -0.95 2.70
N HIS A 130 8.12 -1.76 3.62
CA HIS A 130 7.76 -1.28 4.98
C HIS A 130 9.01 -1.02 5.81
N GLY A 131 9.93 -1.97 5.90
CA GLY A 131 11.17 -1.78 6.64
C GLY A 131 12.04 -0.67 6.04
N ARG A 132 11.99 -0.45 4.72
CA ARG A 132 12.65 0.71 4.09
C ARG A 132 12.07 2.04 4.58
N SER A 133 10.75 2.13 4.74
CA SER A 133 10.05 3.30 5.28
C SER A 133 10.43 3.54 6.75
N VAL A 134 10.41 2.48 7.58
CA VAL A 134 10.79 2.56 9.00
C VAL A 134 12.25 2.95 9.16
N ALA A 135 13.17 2.31 8.42
CA ALA A 135 14.60 2.61 8.46
C ALA A 135 14.90 4.07 8.07
N GLN A 136 14.26 4.57 7.01
CA GLN A 136 14.42 5.97 6.60
C GLN A 136 13.83 6.94 7.64
N GLY A 137 12.67 6.63 8.21
CA GLY A 137 12.09 7.42 9.30
C GLY A 137 12.97 7.48 10.54
N ALA A 138 13.56 6.34 10.93
CA ALA A 138 14.49 6.26 12.05
C ALA A 138 15.74 7.10 11.80
N ALA A 139 16.35 6.95 10.62
CA ALA A 139 17.50 7.75 10.20
C ALA A 139 17.19 9.26 10.22
N LEU A 140 16.02 9.66 9.71
CA LEU A 140 15.57 11.05 9.68
C LEU A 140 15.48 11.65 11.09
N MET A 141 14.96 10.90 12.06
CA MET A 141 14.78 11.35 13.44
C MET A 141 16.02 11.16 14.32
N GLY A 142 16.99 10.37 13.86
CA GLY A 142 18.17 9.96 14.65
C GLY A 142 17.90 8.80 15.61
N ALA A 143 16.81 8.05 15.43
CA ALA A 143 16.50 6.84 16.18
C ALA A 143 17.20 5.60 15.59
N ARG A 144 17.22 4.49 16.34
CA ARG A 144 17.71 3.21 15.84
C ARG A 144 16.57 2.40 15.20
N ALA A 145 16.87 1.67 14.12
CA ALA A 145 15.96 0.69 13.52
C ALA A 145 16.60 -0.70 13.46
N VAL A 146 15.82 -1.72 13.82
CA VAL A 146 16.18 -3.14 13.71
C VAL A 146 15.13 -3.84 12.84
N ILE A 147 15.53 -4.32 11.67
CA ILE A 147 14.62 -4.79 10.64
C ILE A 147 14.80 -6.30 10.44
N PHE A 148 13.73 -7.04 10.69
CA PHE A 148 13.67 -8.49 10.55
C PHE A 148 13.22 -8.84 9.14
N VAL A 149 13.97 -9.71 8.48
CA VAL A 149 13.66 -10.21 7.14
C VAL A 149 13.76 -11.73 7.12
N HIS A 150 12.86 -12.39 6.40
CA HIS A 150 12.91 -13.85 6.27
C HIS A 150 14.03 -14.29 5.29
N SER A 151 14.31 -15.59 5.22
CA SER A 151 15.42 -16.13 4.41
C SER A 151 15.28 -15.88 2.91
N GLY A 152 14.06 -15.67 2.41
CA GLY A 152 13.75 -15.46 1.00
C GLY A 152 13.92 -14.03 0.50
N VAL A 153 14.07 -13.03 1.39
CA VAL A 153 14.26 -11.63 0.96
C VAL A 153 15.59 -11.46 0.25
N SER A 154 15.58 -10.88 -0.95
CA SER A 154 16.78 -10.68 -1.77
C SER A 154 17.78 -9.73 -1.11
N ASP A 155 19.08 -9.96 -1.34
CA ASP A 155 20.14 -9.11 -0.77
C ASP A 155 20.05 -7.66 -1.26
N ALA A 156 19.54 -7.44 -2.49
CA ALA A 156 19.28 -6.10 -3.01
C ALA A 156 18.26 -5.34 -2.14
N ARG A 157 17.17 -5.99 -1.73
CA ARG A 157 16.16 -5.40 -0.82
C ARG A 157 16.75 -5.15 0.58
N VAL A 158 17.54 -6.09 1.10
CA VAL A 158 18.24 -5.92 2.38
C VAL A 158 19.18 -4.71 2.34
N GLN A 159 20.00 -4.57 1.30
CA GLN A 159 20.91 -3.44 1.13
C GLN A 159 20.16 -2.10 0.97
N ALA A 160 19.03 -2.10 0.27
CA ALA A 160 18.18 -0.92 0.10
C ALA A 160 17.60 -0.39 1.42
N ILE A 161 17.43 -1.27 2.42
CA ILE A 161 17.02 -0.91 3.79
C ILE A 161 18.26 -0.50 4.61
N ALA A 162 19.31 -1.34 4.61
CA ALA A 162 20.51 -1.16 5.43
C ALA A 162 21.25 0.16 5.14
N ARG A 163 21.15 0.72 3.92
CA ARG A 163 21.76 2.01 3.56
C ARG A 163 21.27 3.20 4.42
N PHE A 164 20.15 3.05 5.12
CA PHE A 164 19.65 4.03 6.07
C PHE A 164 20.18 3.82 7.50
N GLY A 165 21.17 2.94 7.69
CA GLY A 165 21.77 2.66 9.00
C GLY A 165 20.94 1.70 9.87
N ALA A 166 19.96 1.00 9.28
CA ALA A 166 19.21 -0.03 9.98
C ALA A 166 20.07 -1.28 10.24
N GLU A 167 19.89 -1.86 11.41
CA GLU A 167 20.41 -3.19 11.72
C GLU A 167 19.51 -4.24 11.08
N MET A 168 20.07 -5.10 10.24
CA MET A 168 19.32 -6.15 9.56
C MET A 168 19.46 -7.48 10.29
N VAL A 169 18.33 -8.11 10.62
CA VAL A 169 18.27 -9.43 11.25
C VAL A 169 17.59 -10.38 10.28
N ARG A 170 18.33 -11.37 9.77
CA ARG A 170 17.76 -12.41 8.92
C ARG A 170 17.31 -13.59 9.78
N ILE A 171 16.07 -14.01 9.58
CA ILE A 171 15.44 -15.10 10.32
C ILE A 171 15.20 -16.30 9.38
N ASP A 172 15.45 -17.50 9.89
CA ASP A 172 15.05 -18.75 9.21
C ASP A 172 13.52 -18.92 9.34
N GLY A 173 12.79 -18.88 8.22
CA GLY A 173 11.34 -18.99 8.20
C GLY A 173 10.69 -18.17 7.08
N ASN A 174 9.39 -17.91 7.22
CA ASN A 174 8.58 -17.07 6.32
C ASN A 174 8.33 -15.67 6.93
N TYR A 175 7.51 -14.87 6.25
CA TYR A 175 7.13 -13.53 6.70
C TYR A 175 6.48 -13.54 8.10
N ASP A 176 5.46 -14.38 8.31
CA ASP A 176 4.73 -14.49 9.58
C ASP A 176 5.66 -14.81 10.76
N PHE A 177 6.64 -15.69 10.55
CA PHE A 177 7.64 -16.00 11.57
C PHE A 177 8.54 -14.80 11.88
N SER A 178 8.91 -14.02 10.86
CA SER A 178 9.67 -12.78 11.05
C SER A 178 8.88 -11.73 11.86
N VAL A 179 7.57 -11.62 11.63
CA VAL A 179 6.67 -10.75 12.42
C VAL A 179 6.64 -11.18 13.89
N ALA A 180 6.43 -12.48 14.14
CA ALA A 180 6.39 -13.02 15.49
C ALA A 180 7.72 -12.82 16.24
N GLU A 181 8.85 -13.06 15.56
CA GLU A 181 10.18 -12.88 16.15
C GLU A 181 10.51 -11.41 16.42
N ALA A 182 10.19 -10.51 15.48
CA ALA A 182 10.35 -9.07 15.70
C ALA A 182 9.56 -8.59 16.93
N ALA A 183 8.32 -9.09 17.10
CA ALA A 183 7.49 -8.76 18.25
C ALA A 183 8.06 -9.32 19.56
N ARG A 184 8.54 -10.56 19.56
CA ARG A 184 9.17 -11.20 20.72
C ARG A 184 10.42 -10.44 21.17
N VAL A 185 11.36 -10.21 20.25
CA VAL A 185 12.63 -9.53 20.55
C VAL A 185 12.38 -8.09 20.99
N ALA A 186 11.50 -7.36 20.31
CA ALA A 186 11.19 -6.00 20.70
C ALA A 186 10.61 -5.91 22.12
N THR A 187 9.74 -6.86 22.49
CA THR A 187 9.20 -6.94 23.85
C THR A 187 10.30 -7.19 24.89
N GLU A 188 11.20 -8.15 24.62
CA GLU A 188 12.30 -8.50 25.52
C GLU A 188 13.32 -7.36 25.70
N GLN A 189 13.56 -6.59 24.64
CA GLN A 189 14.54 -5.51 24.64
C GLN A 189 13.95 -4.13 24.96
N GLY A 190 12.62 -4.04 25.16
CA GLY A 190 11.93 -2.78 25.38
C GLY A 190 11.92 -1.84 24.16
N TRP A 191 12.00 -2.40 22.95
CA TRP A 191 11.92 -1.65 21.70
C TRP A 191 10.46 -1.38 21.29
N THR A 192 10.27 -0.37 20.46
CA THR A 192 8.96 -0.04 19.89
C THR A 192 8.73 -0.88 18.63
N ILE A 193 7.77 -1.80 18.68
CA ILE A 193 7.31 -2.51 17.48
C ILE A 193 6.59 -1.51 16.58
N LEU A 194 6.96 -1.47 15.29
CA LEU A 194 6.32 -0.66 14.25
C LEU A 194 5.90 -1.55 13.09
N SER A 195 4.81 -2.29 13.26
CA SER A 195 4.23 -3.14 12.23
C SER A 195 3.15 -2.40 11.43
N ASP A 196 3.00 -2.76 10.15
CA ASP A 196 1.90 -2.31 9.28
C ASP A 196 0.71 -3.30 9.27
N THR A 197 0.74 -4.32 10.13
CA THR A 197 -0.39 -5.20 10.44
C THR A 197 -0.75 -5.18 11.93
N SER A 198 -1.97 -5.59 12.27
CA SER A 198 -2.54 -5.53 13.62
C SER A 198 -3.00 -6.90 14.11
N TRP A 199 -2.94 -7.09 15.43
CA TRP A 199 -3.46 -8.26 16.16
C TRP A 199 -4.15 -7.78 17.45
N PRO A 200 -4.87 -8.65 18.19
CA PRO A 200 -5.55 -8.24 19.41
C PRO A 200 -4.59 -7.57 20.40
N GLY A 201 -4.90 -6.33 20.79
CA GLY A 201 -4.06 -5.51 21.67
C GLY A 201 -2.99 -4.65 20.98
N TYR A 202 -2.83 -4.75 19.66
CA TYR A 202 -1.87 -3.96 18.88
C TYR A 202 -2.55 -3.37 17.63
N GLU A 203 -3.31 -2.29 17.82
CA GLU A 203 -4.02 -1.60 16.73
C GLU A 203 -3.58 -0.16 16.51
N TYR A 204 -3.01 0.49 17.54
CA TYR A 204 -2.68 1.92 17.48
C TYR A 204 -1.64 2.24 16.41
N VAL A 205 -0.51 1.54 16.43
CA VAL A 205 0.60 1.77 15.49
C VAL A 205 0.20 1.43 14.04
N PRO A 206 -0.45 0.27 13.75
CA PRO A 206 -0.98 0.00 12.40
C PRO A 206 -2.02 1.04 11.95
N GLY A 207 -2.80 1.59 12.88
CA GLY A 207 -3.68 2.73 12.65
C GLY A 207 -2.92 3.97 12.18
N LEU A 208 -1.82 4.35 12.86
CA LEU A 208 -0.95 5.45 12.42
C LEU A 208 -0.30 5.19 11.05
N VAL A 209 0.13 3.95 10.77
CA VAL A 209 0.68 3.59 9.46
C VAL A 209 -0.38 3.78 8.37
N THR A 210 -1.59 3.28 8.60
CA THR A 210 -2.75 3.42 7.72
C THR A 210 -3.13 4.90 7.53
N GLN A 211 -3.10 5.69 8.60
CA GLN A 211 -3.32 7.14 8.58
C GLN A 211 -2.33 7.85 7.66
N GLY A 212 -1.05 7.49 7.70
CA GLY A 212 -0.04 8.09 6.82
C GLY A 212 -0.36 7.92 5.32
N TYR A 213 -1.01 6.81 4.94
CA TYR A 213 -1.42 6.56 3.54
C TYR A 213 -2.54 7.49 3.05
N THR A 214 -3.23 8.22 3.92
CA THR A 214 -4.25 9.20 3.53
C THR A 214 -3.69 10.37 2.71
N ALA A 215 -2.39 10.67 2.84
CA ALA A 215 -1.72 11.70 2.03
C ALA A 215 -1.92 11.47 0.53
N MET A 216 -1.74 10.23 0.08
CA MET A 216 -1.89 9.87 -1.32
C MET A 216 -3.34 10.09 -1.80
N VAL A 217 -4.33 9.78 -0.96
CA VAL A 217 -5.75 9.97 -1.31
C VAL A 217 -6.09 11.46 -1.47
N ARG A 218 -5.52 12.32 -0.62
CA ARG A 218 -5.67 13.78 -0.77
C ARG A 218 -5.09 14.27 -2.08
N GLU A 219 -3.91 13.81 -2.44
CA GLU A 219 -3.27 14.17 -3.71
C GLU A 219 -4.11 13.72 -4.91
N ILE A 220 -4.68 12.50 -4.86
CA ILE A 220 -5.61 11.99 -5.87
C ILE A 220 -6.83 12.92 -5.99
N CYS A 221 -7.48 13.23 -4.86
CA CYS A 221 -8.66 14.10 -4.84
C CYS A 221 -8.37 15.52 -5.33
N ALA A 222 -7.17 16.04 -5.09
CA ALA A 222 -6.75 17.35 -5.55
C ALA A 222 -6.41 17.39 -7.05
N ALA A 223 -5.88 16.29 -7.60
CA ALA A 223 -5.45 16.20 -8.99
C ALA A 223 -6.58 15.78 -9.96
N LEU A 224 -7.54 14.98 -9.50
CA LEU A 224 -8.64 14.52 -10.36
C LEU A 224 -9.65 15.64 -10.65
N PRO A 225 -10.08 15.81 -11.91
CA PRO A 225 -11.08 16.81 -12.28
C PRO A 225 -12.47 16.47 -11.73
N GLN A 226 -12.75 15.18 -11.56
CA GLN A 226 -13.99 14.65 -11.00
C GLN A 226 -13.67 13.41 -10.15
N PRO A 227 -14.45 13.14 -9.09
CA PRO A 227 -14.28 11.93 -8.30
C PRO A 227 -14.36 10.66 -9.18
N PRO A 228 -13.57 9.61 -8.89
CA PRO A 228 -13.68 8.34 -9.59
C PRO A 228 -15.05 7.70 -9.32
N THR A 229 -15.54 6.90 -10.25
CA THR A 229 -16.71 6.04 -9.98
C THR A 229 -16.30 4.67 -9.50
N HIS A 230 -15.08 4.22 -9.84
CA HIS A 230 -14.55 2.91 -9.45
C HIS A 230 -13.11 3.04 -8.98
N VAL A 231 -12.77 2.28 -7.95
CA VAL A 231 -11.39 2.11 -7.49
C VAL A 231 -11.11 0.64 -7.26
N PHE A 232 -10.02 0.14 -7.83
CA PHE A 232 -9.53 -1.22 -7.60
C PHE A 232 -8.25 -1.15 -6.78
N LEU A 233 -8.27 -1.80 -5.62
CA LEU A 233 -7.25 -1.66 -4.58
C LEU A 233 -6.66 -3.03 -4.26
N GLN A 234 -5.40 -3.21 -4.62
CA GLN A 234 -4.67 -4.42 -4.26
C GLN A 234 -4.44 -4.52 -2.75
N ALA A 235 -4.40 -5.73 -2.21
CA ALA A 235 -4.20 -5.95 -0.78
C ALA A 235 -3.30 -7.17 -0.49
N GLY A 236 -2.38 -6.98 0.46
CA GLY A 236 -1.88 -8.06 1.31
C GLY A 236 -2.71 -8.06 2.60
N VAL A 237 -2.14 -7.62 3.73
CA VAL A 237 -2.89 -7.46 5.00
C VAL A 237 -4.05 -6.44 4.96
N GLY A 238 -4.15 -5.63 3.89
CA GLY A 238 -5.28 -4.71 3.64
C GLY A 238 -5.10 -3.25 4.08
N GLY A 239 -4.02 -2.88 4.78
CA GLY A 239 -3.85 -1.52 5.32
C GLY A 239 -3.91 -0.40 4.26
N PHE A 240 -3.27 -0.62 3.10
CA PHE A 240 -3.38 0.29 1.95
C PHE A 240 -4.82 0.43 1.46
N ALA A 241 -5.49 -0.68 1.17
CA ALA A 241 -6.85 -0.69 0.65
C ALA A 241 -7.81 -0.02 1.65
N ALA A 242 -7.63 -0.28 2.95
CA ALA A 242 -8.41 0.32 4.03
C ALA A 242 -8.21 1.84 4.10
N ALA A 243 -6.97 2.33 3.99
CA ALA A 243 -6.68 3.76 3.99
C ALA A 243 -7.36 4.47 2.82
N VAL A 244 -7.22 3.92 1.60
CA VAL A 244 -7.81 4.51 0.40
C VAL A 244 -9.33 4.47 0.47
N ALA A 245 -9.91 3.29 0.68
CA ALA A 245 -11.36 3.12 0.71
C ALA A 245 -12.01 3.92 1.85
N GLY A 246 -11.44 3.85 3.05
CA GLY A 246 -11.99 4.53 4.23
C GLY A 246 -11.87 6.05 4.15
N HIS A 247 -10.71 6.58 3.76
CA HIS A 247 -10.56 8.03 3.61
C HIS A 247 -11.40 8.58 2.45
N THR A 248 -11.47 7.87 1.32
CA THR A 248 -12.35 8.27 0.20
C THR A 248 -13.82 8.24 0.61
N ALA A 249 -14.26 7.25 1.41
CA ALA A 249 -15.62 7.21 1.94
C ALA A 249 -15.93 8.42 2.83
N ILE A 250 -15.01 8.83 3.71
CA ILE A 250 -15.16 10.02 4.55
C ILE A 250 -15.16 11.30 3.70
N ALA A 251 -14.19 11.44 2.80
CA ALA A 251 -13.99 12.66 2.04
C ALA A 251 -15.08 12.92 0.99
N LEU A 252 -15.65 11.86 0.41
CA LEU A 252 -16.65 11.98 -0.66
C LEU A 252 -18.09 11.66 -0.20
N GLY A 253 -18.27 11.03 0.96
CA GLY A 253 -19.58 10.63 1.47
C GLY A 253 -20.36 9.79 0.45
N ASP A 254 -21.59 10.21 0.13
CA ASP A 254 -22.45 9.53 -0.84
C ASP A 254 -21.88 9.48 -2.26
N LYS A 255 -20.86 10.30 -2.57
CA LYS A 255 -20.16 10.32 -3.86
C LYS A 255 -18.95 9.37 -3.89
N ARG A 256 -18.74 8.54 -2.86
CA ARG A 256 -17.64 7.57 -2.85
C ARG A 256 -17.75 6.62 -4.06
N PRO A 257 -16.62 6.16 -4.62
CA PRO A 257 -16.61 5.20 -5.71
C PRO A 257 -17.07 3.82 -5.24
N HIS A 258 -17.41 2.96 -6.21
CA HIS A 258 -17.44 1.52 -6.04
C HIS A 258 -16.01 1.00 -5.82
N VAL A 259 -15.75 0.42 -4.66
CA VAL A 259 -14.43 -0.08 -4.26
C VAL A 259 -14.38 -1.59 -4.40
N THR A 260 -13.41 -2.08 -5.18
CA THR A 260 -13.09 -3.51 -5.28
C THR A 260 -11.71 -3.77 -4.69
N VAL A 261 -11.63 -4.67 -3.70
CA VAL A 261 -10.36 -5.17 -3.15
C VAL A 261 -9.86 -6.32 -4.01
N VAL A 262 -8.58 -6.31 -4.37
CA VAL A 262 -7.96 -7.30 -5.27
C VAL A 262 -6.80 -7.99 -4.56
N GLU A 263 -6.83 -9.31 -4.48
CA GLU A 263 -5.74 -10.10 -3.89
C GLU A 263 -5.18 -11.11 -4.90
N PRO A 264 -3.91 -11.52 -4.79
CA PRO A 264 -3.42 -12.70 -5.48
C PRO A 264 -4.21 -13.93 -5.03
N ALA A 265 -4.62 -14.80 -5.97
CA ALA A 265 -5.39 -16.00 -5.65
C ALA A 265 -4.68 -16.92 -4.63
N ARG A 266 -3.35 -16.89 -4.60
CA ARG A 266 -2.51 -17.70 -3.68
C ARG A 266 -2.43 -17.15 -2.25
N ALA A 267 -2.78 -15.88 -2.02
CA ALA A 267 -2.71 -15.23 -0.70
C ALA A 267 -3.93 -14.31 -0.46
N ALA A 268 -5.14 -14.82 -0.74
CA ALA A 268 -6.38 -14.06 -0.72
C ALA A 268 -7.09 -14.04 0.66
N CYS A 269 -6.38 -13.53 1.67
CA CYS A 269 -6.83 -13.60 3.06
C CYS A 269 -8.11 -12.78 3.34
N LEU A 270 -8.29 -11.60 2.70
CA LEU A 270 -9.49 -10.76 2.86
C LEU A 270 -10.69 -11.35 2.12
N TYR A 271 -10.50 -11.87 0.91
CA TYR A 271 -11.51 -12.54 0.10
C TYR A 271 -12.11 -13.73 0.86
N GLU A 272 -11.25 -14.62 1.38
CA GLU A 272 -11.72 -15.77 2.15
C GLU A 272 -12.31 -15.35 3.51
N SER A 273 -11.84 -14.25 4.12
CA SER A 273 -12.43 -13.72 5.36
C SER A 273 -13.85 -13.19 5.15
N VAL A 274 -14.09 -12.45 4.07
CA VAL A 274 -15.43 -11.94 3.73
C VAL A 274 -16.38 -13.09 3.41
N LYS A 275 -15.90 -14.11 2.70
CA LYS A 275 -16.66 -15.33 2.41
C LYS A 275 -17.01 -16.11 3.68
N ALA A 276 -16.11 -16.17 4.66
CA ALA A 276 -16.33 -16.81 5.95
C ALA A 276 -17.19 -15.96 6.91
N GLY A 277 -17.31 -14.66 6.69
CA GLY A 277 -18.01 -13.73 7.56
C GLY A 277 -17.20 -13.27 8.79
N HIS A 278 -15.91 -13.61 8.86
CA HIS A 278 -14.98 -13.20 9.91
C HIS A 278 -13.53 -13.34 9.40
N THR A 279 -12.56 -12.72 10.09
CA THR A 279 -11.14 -12.87 9.73
C THR A 279 -10.71 -14.33 9.79
N VAL A 280 -10.05 -14.81 8.73
CA VAL A 280 -9.44 -16.13 8.65
C VAL A 280 -7.99 -16.02 8.21
N LYS A 281 -7.17 -16.96 8.70
CA LYS A 281 -5.85 -17.21 8.14
C LYS A 281 -5.98 -18.24 7.02
N VAL A 282 -5.51 -17.91 5.84
CA VAL A 282 -5.43 -18.85 4.70
C VAL A 282 -4.14 -19.68 4.80
N GLU A 283 -4.17 -20.88 4.25
CA GLU A 283 -3.01 -21.77 4.24
C GLU A 283 -1.97 -21.27 3.21
N GLU A 284 -0.71 -21.23 3.62
CA GLU A 284 0.42 -20.96 2.74
C GLU A 284 0.62 -22.14 1.79
N THR A 285 0.60 -21.88 0.48
CA THR A 285 0.69 -22.92 -0.55
C THR A 285 1.94 -22.73 -1.42
N GLU A 286 1.78 -22.16 -2.62
CA GLU A 286 2.89 -21.73 -3.46
C GLU A 286 3.08 -20.22 -3.33
N PRO A 287 4.33 -19.71 -3.42
CA PRO A 287 4.58 -18.27 -3.45
C PRO A 287 3.84 -17.57 -4.59
N THR A 288 3.53 -16.29 -4.40
CA THR A 288 2.98 -15.45 -5.47
C THR A 288 4.08 -14.59 -6.10
N VAL A 289 3.99 -14.34 -7.40
CA VAL A 289 4.82 -13.34 -8.08
C VAL A 289 4.58 -11.95 -7.48
N MET A 290 3.39 -11.68 -6.93
CA MET A 290 3.00 -10.42 -6.31
C MET A 290 3.51 -10.31 -4.87
N ALA A 291 4.82 -10.41 -4.65
CA ALA A 291 5.45 -10.57 -3.34
C ALA A 291 4.97 -9.62 -2.23
N MET A 292 4.72 -8.33 -2.53
CA MET A 292 4.25 -7.37 -1.51
C MET A 292 2.79 -7.56 -1.07
N LEU A 293 2.07 -8.48 -1.72
CA LEU A 293 0.70 -8.88 -1.41
C LEU A 293 0.62 -10.29 -0.80
N GLU A 294 1.76 -10.97 -0.61
CA GLU A 294 1.82 -12.33 -0.06
C GLU A 294 1.57 -12.30 1.46
N CYS A 295 0.30 -12.18 1.85
CA CYS A 295 -0.13 -12.13 3.23
C CYS A 295 -1.25 -13.14 3.47
N TYR A 296 -1.12 -13.93 4.54
CA TYR A 296 -2.03 -15.03 4.80
C TYR A 296 -3.09 -14.72 5.86
N GLU A 297 -2.96 -13.60 6.57
CA GLU A 297 -3.89 -13.16 7.60
C GLU A 297 -4.18 -11.64 7.47
N PRO A 298 -5.44 -11.21 7.50
CA PRO A 298 -5.77 -9.79 7.43
C PRO A 298 -5.34 -9.04 8.68
N SER A 299 -4.97 -7.77 8.51
CA SER A 299 -4.96 -6.82 9.62
C SER A 299 -6.39 -6.63 10.13
N ILE A 300 -6.62 -6.86 11.43
CA ILE A 300 -7.92 -6.60 12.09
C ILE A 300 -8.42 -5.18 11.84
N VAL A 301 -7.53 -4.17 11.90
CA VAL A 301 -7.87 -2.78 11.60
C VAL A 301 -8.34 -2.64 10.14
N ALA A 302 -7.60 -3.23 9.20
CA ALA A 302 -7.94 -3.15 7.78
C ALA A 302 -9.27 -3.85 7.47
N PHE A 303 -9.47 -5.07 8.00
CA PHE A 303 -10.70 -5.83 7.80
C PHE A 303 -11.92 -5.09 8.34
N ARG A 304 -11.84 -4.52 9.55
CA ARG A 304 -12.91 -3.71 10.16
C ARG A 304 -13.31 -2.52 9.30
N ILE A 305 -12.35 -1.88 8.63
CA ILE A 305 -12.65 -0.79 7.70
C ILE A 305 -13.27 -1.35 6.42
N LEU A 306 -12.61 -2.31 5.77
CA LEU A 306 -12.99 -2.82 4.45
C LEU A 306 -14.35 -3.52 4.44
N GLU A 307 -14.71 -4.28 5.49
CA GLU A 307 -16.03 -4.91 5.58
C GLU A 307 -17.19 -3.89 5.54
N ARG A 308 -16.93 -2.64 5.93
CA ARG A 308 -17.90 -1.54 5.92
C ARG A 308 -17.95 -0.80 4.59
N VAL A 309 -16.80 -0.55 3.97
CA VAL A 309 -16.69 0.40 2.85
C VAL A 309 -16.38 -0.22 1.48
N ALA A 310 -15.80 -1.42 1.42
CA ALA A 310 -15.58 -2.09 0.14
C ALA A 310 -16.89 -2.66 -0.41
N ASP A 311 -17.12 -2.54 -1.71
CA ASP A 311 -18.33 -3.04 -2.39
C ASP A 311 -18.12 -4.45 -2.98
N GLY A 312 -16.87 -4.84 -3.22
CA GLY A 312 -16.51 -6.20 -3.58
C GLY A 312 -15.07 -6.58 -3.30
N PHE A 313 -14.84 -7.89 -3.36
CA PHE A 313 -13.56 -8.55 -3.12
C PHE A 313 -13.34 -9.54 -4.26
N MET A 314 -12.14 -9.58 -4.82
CA MET A 314 -11.82 -10.50 -5.89
C MET A 314 -10.38 -10.99 -5.82
N THR A 315 -10.12 -12.09 -6.53
CA THR A 315 -8.77 -12.57 -6.72
C THR A 315 -8.32 -12.42 -8.18
N VAL A 316 -7.01 -12.33 -8.38
CA VAL A 316 -6.35 -12.39 -9.69
C VAL A 316 -5.30 -13.50 -9.70
N ASP A 317 -5.13 -14.12 -10.86
CA ASP A 317 -4.16 -15.19 -11.06
C ASP A 317 -2.75 -14.62 -11.30
N GLU A 318 -1.73 -15.46 -11.12
CA GLU A 318 -0.31 -15.10 -11.18
C GLU A 318 0.10 -14.42 -12.50
N ASP A 319 -0.46 -14.87 -13.63
CA ASP A 319 -0.14 -14.32 -14.96
C ASP A 319 -0.58 -12.86 -15.13
N SER A 320 -1.50 -12.38 -14.28
CA SER A 320 -2.06 -11.03 -14.37
C SER A 320 -1.03 -9.96 -14.03
N ALA A 321 -0.10 -10.23 -13.12
CA ALA A 321 0.92 -9.27 -12.73
C ALA A 321 1.93 -9.01 -13.88
N PRO A 322 2.56 -10.05 -14.49
CA PRO A 322 3.37 -9.87 -15.70
C PRO A 322 2.63 -9.21 -16.86
N GLU A 323 1.35 -9.53 -17.07
CA GLU A 323 0.51 -8.89 -18.08
C GLU A 323 0.43 -7.37 -17.86
N VAL A 324 0.06 -6.95 -16.65
CA VAL A 324 -0.07 -5.53 -16.31
C VAL A 324 1.27 -4.80 -16.33
N MET A 325 2.33 -5.42 -15.83
CA MET A 325 3.68 -4.81 -15.86
C MET A 325 4.10 -4.47 -17.28
N ARG A 326 3.87 -5.39 -18.24
CA ARG A 326 4.17 -5.16 -19.66
C ARG A 326 3.25 -4.10 -20.26
N LEU A 327 1.95 -4.16 -19.98
CA LEU A 327 0.97 -3.20 -20.49
C LEU A 327 1.32 -1.75 -20.07
N LEU A 328 1.75 -1.56 -18.83
CA LEU A 328 2.14 -0.25 -18.31
C LEU A 328 3.51 0.20 -18.83
N ALA A 329 4.46 -0.73 -18.97
CA ALA A 329 5.80 -0.43 -19.48
C ALA A 329 5.84 -0.16 -20.99
N LEU A 330 4.98 -0.84 -21.75
CA LEU A 330 4.83 -0.74 -23.20
C LEU A 330 3.43 -0.22 -23.52
N PRO A 331 3.17 1.07 -23.24
CA PRO A 331 1.83 1.63 -23.31
C PRO A 331 1.30 1.66 -24.74
N VAL A 332 -0.02 1.63 -24.86
CA VAL A 332 -0.71 1.89 -26.13
C VAL A 332 -0.57 3.36 -26.54
N ALA A 333 -0.89 3.67 -27.79
CA ALA A 333 -0.71 5.02 -28.32
C ALA A 333 -1.49 6.08 -27.50
N GLY A 334 -0.80 7.14 -27.09
CA GLY A 334 -1.37 8.24 -26.31
C GLY A 334 -1.17 8.14 -24.80
N ASP A 335 -0.72 6.99 -24.29
CA ASP A 335 -0.48 6.76 -22.87
C ASP A 335 1.01 6.94 -22.50
N PRO A 336 1.32 7.49 -21.32
CA PRO A 336 2.69 7.51 -20.80
C PRO A 336 3.12 6.12 -20.32
N PRO A 337 4.42 5.76 -20.45
CA PRO A 337 4.93 4.54 -19.85
C PRO A 337 4.96 4.68 -18.32
N VAL A 338 4.60 3.61 -17.62
CA VAL A 338 4.59 3.52 -16.16
C VAL A 338 5.40 2.29 -15.73
N VAL A 339 6.38 2.50 -14.86
CA VAL A 339 7.16 1.40 -14.25
C VAL A 339 6.39 0.91 -13.04
N ALA A 340 5.70 -0.22 -13.19
CA ALA A 340 5.01 -0.90 -12.10
C ALA A 340 5.74 -2.19 -11.70
N GLY A 341 5.96 -2.38 -10.39
CA GLY A 341 6.43 -3.66 -9.85
C GLY A 341 5.34 -4.73 -9.85
N GLU A 342 5.71 -5.95 -9.48
CA GLU A 342 4.85 -7.14 -9.47
C GLU A 342 3.52 -6.94 -8.73
N SER A 343 3.54 -6.27 -7.58
CA SER A 343 2.34 -5.98 -6.78
C SER A 343 1.72 -4.64 -7.12
N GLY A 344 2.46 -3.77 -7.81
CA GLY A 344 2.08 -2.41 -8.15
C GLY A 344 0.83 -2.34 -9.01
N GLY A 345 0.72 -3.23 -9.99
CA GLY A 345 -0.35 -3.21 -10.99
C GLY A 345 -1.61 -4.03 -10.66
N ALA A 346 -1.67 -4.72 -9.51
CA ALA A 346 -2.73 -5.71 -9.27
C ALA A 346 -4.17 -5.11 -9.26
N GLY A 347 -4.34 -3.83 -8.91
CA GLY A 347 -5.62 -3.14 -9.09
C GLY A 347 -6.07 -3.09 -10.56
N LEU A 348 -5.15 -2.83 -11.50
CA LEU A 348 -5.43 -2.85 -12.94
C LEU A 348 -5.71 -4.27 -13.44
N ALA A 349 -5.02 -5.29 -12.90
CA ALA A 349 -5.34 -6.69 -13.19
C ALA A 349 -6.78 -7.04 -12.82
N GLY A 350 -7.28 -6.51 -11.70
CA GLY A 350 -8.68 -6.63 -11.30
C GLY A 350 -9.64 -6.01 -12.32
N VAL A 351 -9.35 -4.79 -12.81
CA VAL A 351 -10.13 -4.12 -13.86
C VAL A 351 -10.20 -4.98 -15.12
N LEU A 352 -9.06 -5.44 -15.63
CA LEU A 352 -8.98 -6.29 -16.84
C LEU A 352 -9.78 -7.60 -16.66
N THR A 353 -9.67 -8.22 -15.48
CA THR A 353 -10.37 -9.44 -15.15
C THR A 353 -11.89 -9.24 -15.13
N VAL A 354 -12.38 -8.14 -14.54
CA VAL A 354 -13.81 -7.81 -14.57
C VAL A 354 -14.30 -7.53 -15.98
N LEU A 355 -13.55 -6.80 -16.80
CA LEU A 355 -13.96 -6.47 -18.18
C LEU A 355 -14.03 -7.70 -19.10
N ARG A 356 -13.31 -8.79 -18.78
CA ARG A 356 -13.45 -10.08 -19.48
C ARG A 356 -14.79 -10.76 -19.18
N ASP A 357 -15.47 -10.38 -18.10
CA ASP A 357 -16.78 -10.87 -17.68
C ASP A 357 -17.84 -9.77 -17.84
N GLN A 358 -18.49 -9.76 -19.01
CA GLN A 358 -19.44 -8.71 -19.38
C GLN A 358 -20.66 -8.63 -18.46
N GLU A 359 -21.10 -9.76 -17.87
CA GLU A 359 -22.20 -9.75 -16.91
C GLU A 359 -21.77 -9.09 -15.59
N LEU A 360 -20.57 -9.40 -15.10
CA LEU A 360 -20.02 -8.78 -13.89
C LEU A 360 -19.75 -7.28 -14.11
N ALA A 361 -19.12 -6.91 -15.22
CA ALA A 361 -18.85 -5.52 -15.57
C ALA A 361 -20.15 -4.70 -15.61
N ALA A 362 -21.20 -5.22 -16.25
CA ALA A 362 -22.52 -4.60 -16.25
C ALA A 362 -23.13 -4.51 -14.85
N LYS A 363 -23.01 -5.56 -14.03
CA LYS A 363 -23.54 -5.62 -12.65
C LYS A 363 -22.92 -4.55 -11.75
N ILE A 364 -21.63 -4.27 -11.86
CA ILE A 364 -20.95 -3.26 -11.04
C ILE A 364 -20.91 -1.86 -11.69
N GLY A 365 -21.33 -1.74 -12.95
CA GLY A 365 -21.36 -0.46 -13.67
C GLY A 365 -20.02 -0.04 -14.29
N LEU A 366 -19.14 -1.00 -14.56
CA LEU A 366 -17.86 -0.77 -15.23
C LEU A 366 -18.09 -0.73 -16.76
N ASN A 367 -18.25 0.49 -17.30
CA ASN A 367 -18.62 0.75 -18.69
C ASN A 367 -18.02 2.08 -19.20
N SER A 368 -18.48 2.57 -20.35
CA SER A 368 -17.97 3.79 -20.99
C SER A 368 -18.22 5.10 -20.24
N GLN A 369 -19.00 5.07 -19.15
CA GLN A 369 -19.17 6.19 -18.23
C GLN A 369 -18.31 6.05 -16.96
N ALA A 370 -17.63 4.91 -16.79
CA ALA A 370 -16.81 4.65 -15.62
C ALA A 370 -15.52 5.50 -15.64
N ARG A 371 -15.25 6.16 -14.51
CA ARG A 371 -13.99 6.84 -14.23
C ARG A 371 -13.24 5.97 -13.24
N VAL A 372 -12.28 5.21 -13.75
CA VAL A 372 -11.55 4.20 -13.00
C VAL A 372 -10.26 4.81 -12.49
N LEU A 373 -10.01 4.58 -11.19
CA LEU A 373 -8.73 4.89 -10.56
C LEU A 373 -8.10 3.58 -10.08
N VAL A 374 -6.83 3.41 -10.41
CA VAL A 374 -5.97 2.37 -9.83
C VAL A 374 -4.71 3.05 -9.26
N VAL A 375 -3.98 2.33 -8.42
CA VAL A 375 -2.73 2.84 -7.83
C VAL A 375 -1.61 1.87 -8.19
N ASN A 376 -0.56 2.40 -8.82
CA ASN A 376 0.71 1.70 -8.90
C ASN A 376 1.43 1.86 -7.56
N THR A 377 1.37 0.85 -6.69
CA THR A 377 1.88 0.95 -5.31
C THR A 377 3.40 0.90 -5.22
N GLU A 378 4.10 0.42 -6.24
CA GLU A 378 5.56 0.37 -6.27
C GLU A 378 6.13 0.39 -7.70
N GLY A 379 7.34 0.94 -7.83
CA GLY A 379 8.13 0.82 -9.05
C GLY A 379 8.84 -0.53 -9.16
N ALA A 380 9.92 -0.59 -9.96
CA ALA A 380 10.80 -1.75 -10.04
C ALA A 380 11.66 -1.90 -8.76
N THR A 381 11.05 -2.36 -7.67
CA THR A 381 11.73 -2.54 -6.37
C THR A 381 12.73 -3.72 -6.39
N ASP A 382 12.54 -4.66 -7.31
CA ASP A 382 13.56 -5.61 -7.77
C ASP A 382 13.83 -5.39 -9.28
N PRO A 383 14.87 -4.61 -9.65
CA PRO A 383 15.14 -4.29 -11.05
C PRO A 383 15.43 -5.50 -11.94
N ALA A 384 16.06 -6.55 -11.38
CA ALA A 384 16.42 -7.74 -12.14
C ALA A 384 15.17 -8.58 -12.45
N LEU A 385 14.30 -8.76 -11.45
CA LEU A 385 13.01 -9.42 -11.67
C LEU A 385 12.15 -8.62 -12.65
N TYR A 386 12.05 -7.30 -12.48
CA TYR A 386 11.32 -6.42 -13.38
C TYR A 386 11.79 -6.58 -14.83
N GLU A 387 13.10 -6.49 -15.09
CA GLU A 387 13.66 -6.62 -16.43
C GLU A 387 13.43 -8.02 -17.02
N SER A 388 13.49 -9.08 -16.20
CA SER A 388 13.18 -10.44 -16.65
C SER A 388 11.71 -10.62 -17.08
N ILE A 389 10.79 -9.88 -16.46
CA ILE A 389 9.36 -9.93 -16.76
C ILE A 389 9.03 -9.06 -17.97
N VAL A 390 9.51 -7.82 -17.98
CA VAL A 390 9.17 -6.79 -18.97
C VAL A 390 10.02 -6.88 -20.24
N GLY A 391 11.25 -7.40 -20.15
CA GLY A 391 12.23 -7.44 -21.24
C GLY A 391 13.04 -6.15 -21.39
N HIS A 392 12.77 -5.13 -20.59
CA HIS A 392 13.49 -3.85 -20.57
C HIS A 392 13.74 -3.40 -19.13
N SER A 393 14.86 -2.73 -18.90
CA SER A 393 15.11 -2.09 -17.61
C SER A 393 14.12 -0.93 -17.37
N ALA A 394 13.82 -0.65 -16.09
CA ALA A 394 12.95 0.48 -15.73
C ALA A 394 13.45 1.83 -16.27
N GLU A 395 14.77 2.02 -16.35
CA GLU A 395 15.38 3.21 -16.93
C GLU A 395 15.13 3.30 -18.44
N ALA A 396 15.20 2.19 -19.16
CA ALA A 396 14.92 2.13 -20.59
C ALA A 396 13.44 2.45 -20.88
N VAL A 397 12.52 1.92 -20.07
CA VAL A 397 11.08 2.21 -20.15
C VAL A 397 10.82 3.71 -20.01
N LEU A 398 11.36 4.34 -18.96
CA LEU A 398 11.15 5.77 -18.71
C LEU A 398 11.83 6.69 -19.75
N LYS A 399 12.90 6.23 -20.40
CA LYS A 399 13.60 6.96 -21.47
C LYS A 399 12.93 6.81 -22.84
N GLY A 400 11.87 6.00 -22.96
CA GLY A 400 11.19 5.72 -24.21
C GLY A 400 12.02 4.84 -25.13
N ALA A 401 12.41 3.65 -24.66
CA ALA A 401 13.13 2.67 -25.47
C ALA A 401 12.49 2.55 -26.88
N PRO A 402 13.29 2.62 -27.97
CA PRO A 402 12.75 2.52 -29.31
C PRO A 402 12.03 1.18 -29.47
N TYR A 403 10.80 1.24 -29.98
CA TYR A 403 10.05 0.09 -30.50
C TYR A 403 11.00 -0.75 -31.38
N ASP A 404 11.33 -1.96 -30.96
CA ASP A 404 11.73 -2.99 -31.93
C ASP A 404 10.47 -3.80 -32.22
N ASP A 405 9.80 -3.44 -33.33
CA ASP A 405 8.83 -4.32 -33.97
C ASP A 405 9.56 -5.62 -34.33
N ARG A 406 9.54 -6.61 -33.43
CA ARG A 406 9.61 -8.07 -33.68
C ARG A 406 9.91 -8.88 -32.40
N ASN A 407 8.91 -9.62 -31.91
CA ASN A 407 8.85 -11.08 -32.12
C ASN A 407 7.48 -11.65 -31.72
#